data_AF-A0A3P0MM17-F1
#
_entry.id   AF-A0A3P0MM17-F1
#
_cell.length_a   1.000
_cell.length_b   1.000
_cell.length_c   1.000
_cell.angle_alpha   90.00
_cell.angle_beta   90.00
_cell.angle_gamma   90.00
#
_symmetry.space_group_name_H-M   'P 1'
#
loop_
_entity.id
_entity.type
_entity.pdbx_description
1 polymer ?
#
loop_
_entity_poly.entity_id
_entity_poly.type
_entity_poly.pdbx_seq_one_letter_code
_entity_poly.pdbx_strand_id
1 'polypeptide(L)' 'MEQDDVCHTLETLDPAYLELMQQMLKIDCEVATRELGISDQIASRIIALTPSEIEALISRRAQT' A
#
# COMPACT_ATOMS: atom_id res chain seq x y z
N MET A 1 4.68 17.18 -3.67
CA MET A 1 5.76 16.49 -2.92
C MET A 1 5.19 15.38 -2.03
N GLU A 2 3.86 15.19 -2.00
CA GLU A 2 3.22 14.18 -1.13
C GLU A 2 3.28 12.73 -1.64
N GLN A 3 3.59 12.47 -2.92
CA GLN A 3 3.60 11.10 -3.46
C GLN A 3 4.81 10.26 -3.03
N ASP A 4 5.92 10.93 -2.74
CA ASP A 4 7.17 10.29 -2.29
C ASP A 4 7.02 9.79 -0.83
N ASP A 5 6.33 10.58 -0.01
CA ASP A 5 6.05 10.29 1.40
C ASP A 5 5.13 9.05 1.57
N VAL A 6 4.15 8.90 0.68
CA VAL A 6 3.26 7.74 0.65
C VAL A 6 4.02 6.47 0.27
N CYS A 7 4.87 6.54 -0.76
CA CYS A 7 5.64 5.39 -1.21
C CYS A 7 6.66 4.98 -0.15
N HIS A 8 7.34 5.94 0.46
CA HIS A 8 8.25 5.70 1.58
C HIS A 8 7.52 5.15 2.82
N THR A 9 6.30 5.60 3.11
CA THR A 9 5.48 5.05 4.19
C THR A 9 5.11 3.59 3.89
N LEU A 10 4.69 3.29 2.65
CA LEU A 10 4.41 1.92 2.21
C LEU A 10 5.66 1.02 2.28
N GLU A 11 6.84 1.55 1.97
CA GLU A 11 8.13 0.84 2.09
C GLU A 11 8.49 0.52 3.56
N THR A 12 7.99 1.30 4.54
CA THR A 12 8.18 1.00 5.97
C THR A 12 7.17 -0.01 6.54
N LEU A 13 6.03 -0.18 5.86
CA LEU A 13 4.98 -1.09 6.31
C LEU A 13 5.40 -2.55 6.15
N ASP A 14 4.91 -3.39 7.05
CA ASP A 14 5.09 -4.82 6.97
C ASP A 14 4.35 -5.36 5.73
N PRO A 15 4.95 -6.28 4.96
CA PRO A 15 4.29 -6.84 3.78
C PRO A 15 2.96 -7.51 4.07
N ALA A 16 2.82 -8.15 5.23
CA ALA A 16 1.54 -8.73 5.63
C ALA A 16 0.47 -7.64 5.84
N TYR A 17 0.88 -6.45 6.30
CA TYR A 17 -0.02 -5.31 6.46
C TYR A 17 -0.43 -4.71 5.11
N LEU A 18 0.50 -4.63 4.15
CA LEU A 18 0.21 -4.11 2.81
C LEU A 18 -0.72 -5.06 2.03
N GLU A 19 -0.54 -6.37 2.14
CA GLU A 19 -1.48 -7.36 1.62
C GLU A 19 -2.87 -7.24 2.27
N LEU A 20 -2.93 -7.06 3.59
CA LEU A 20 -4.19 -6.85 4.31
C LEU A 20 -4.91 -5.58 3.83
N MET A 21 -4.19 -4.46 3.70
CA MET A 21 -4.74 -3.21 3.15
C MET A 21 -5.30 -3.43 1.75
N GLN A 22 -4.57 -4.14 0.89
CA GLN A 22 -5.02 -4.42 -0.47
C GLN A 22 -6.29 -5.29 -0.48
N GLN A 23 -6.39 -6.28 0.41
CA GLN A 23 -7.60 -7.10 0.53
C GLN A 23 -8.78 -6.26 1.03
N MET A 24 -8.59 -5.44 2.07
CA MET A 24 -9.65 -4.57 2.60
C MET A 24 -10.15 -3.60 1.51
N LEU A 25 -9.24 -3.01 0.75
CA LEU A 25 -9.55 -2.09 -0.35
C LEU A 25 -10.25 -2.79 -1.53
N LYS A 26 -9.90 -4.04 -1.82
CA LYS A 26 -10.56 -4.87 -2.85
C LYS A 26 -11.97 -5.30 -2.44
N ILE A 27 -12.21 -5.46 -1.14
CA ILE A 27 -13.54 -5.77 -0.60
C ILE A 27 -14.40 -4.51 -0.61
N ASP A 28 -13.91 -3.43 0.01
CA ASP A 28 -14.67 -2.20 0.18
C ASP A 28 -13.73 -0.97 0.23
N CYS A 29 -13.52 -0.36 -0.94
CA CYS A 29 -12.55 0.73 -1.11
C CYS A 29 -12.93 1.99 -0.32
N GLU A 30 -14.22 2.33 -0.23
CA GLU A 30 -14.71 3.52 0.50
C GLU A 30 -14.52 3.37 2.01
N VAL A 31 -14.87 2.20 2.56
CA VAL A 31 -14.69 1.93 3.99
C VAL A 31 -13.20 1.83 4.32
N ALA A 32 -12.43 1.10 3.52
CA ALA A 32 -11.01 0.92 3.78
C ALA A 32 -10.19 2.21 3.61
N THR A 33 -10.48 3.07 2.62
CA THR A 33 -9.83 4.40 2.52
C THR A 33 -10.06 5.23 3.78
N ARG A 34 -11.29 5.22 4.29
CA ARG A 34 -11.68 5.95 5.49
C ARG A 34 -11.05 5.39 6.77
N GLU A 35 -11.02 4.07 6.91
CA GLU A 35 -10.39 3.38 8.06
C GLU A 35 -8.87 3.53 8.07
N LEU A 36 -8.25 3.47 6.89
CA LEU A 36 -6.80 3.63 6.72
C LEU A 36 -6.38 5.12 6.73
N GLY A 37 -7.34 6.05 6.67
CA GLY A 37 -7.05 7.49 6.61
C GLY A 37 -6.30 7.91 5.35
N ILE A 38 -6.45 7.15 4.25
CA ILE A 38 -5.74 7.39 2.99
C ILE A 38 -6.69 7.97 1.95
N SER A 39 -6.15 8.75 1.01
CA SER A 39 -6.92 9.25 -0.12
C SER A 39 -7.23 8.13 -1.12
N ASP A 40 -8.32 8.29 -1.87
CA ASP A 40 -8.72 7.38 -2.95
C ASP A 40 -7.60 7.11 -3.96
N GLN A 41 -6.76 8.11 -4.24
CA GLN A 41 -5.58 7.96 -5.10
C GLN A 41 -4.56 6.94 -4.55
N ILE A 42 -4.35 6.91 -3.23
CA ILE A 42 -3.45 5.95 -2.58
C ILE A 42 -4.08 4.57 -2.58
N ALA A 43 -5.37 4.48 -2.25
CA ALA A 43 -6.12 3.24 -2.33
C ALA A 43 -6.06 2.61 -3.72
N SER A 44 -6.30 3.39 -4.77
CA SER A 44 -6.19 2.95 -6.16
C SER A 44 -4.80 2.40 -6.48
N ARG A 45 -3.74 3.06 -5.98
CA ARG A 45 -2.36 2.55 -6.10
C ARG A 45 -2.15 1.23 -5.37
N ILE A 46 -2.60 1.13 -4.13
CA ILE A 46 -2.46 -0.11 -3.35
C ILE A 46 -3.21 -1.26 -4.03
N ILE A 47 -4.41 -1.01 -4.56
CA ILE A 47 -5.19 -2.01 -5.31
C ILE A 47 -4.49 -2.41 -6.62
N ALA A 48 -3.86 -1.45 -7.30
CA ALA A 48 -3.15 -1.66 -8.56
C ALA A 48 -1.80 -2.37 -8.40
N LEU A 49 -1.21 -2.37 -7.19
CA LEU A 49 0.04 -3.09 -6.92
C LEU A 49 -0.13 -4.59 -7.19
N THR A 50 0.73 -5.12 -8.05
CA THR A 50 0.81 -6.56 -8.27
C THR A 50 1.61 -7.22 -7.15
N PRO A 51 1.39 -8.51 -6.85
CA PRO A 51 2.19 -9.24 -5.87
C PRO A 51 3.70 -9.14 -6.15
N SER A 52 4.11 -9.12 -7.42
CA SER A 52 5.52 -8.93 -7.81
C SER A 52 6.06 -7.53 -7.51
N GLU A 53 5.23 -6.47 -7.57
CA GLU A 53 5.65 -5.13 -7.15
C GLU A 53 5.71 -5.00 -5.62
N ILE A 54 4.81 -5.68 -4.91
CA ILE A 54 4.87 -5.80 -3.45
C ILE A 54 6.16 -6.53 -3.04
N GLU A 55 6.47 -7.66 -3.67
CA GLU A 55 7.74 -8.38 -3.46
C GLU A 55 8.97 -7.53 -3.80
N ALA A 56 8.90 -6.72 -4.86
CA ALA A 56 10.00 -5.79 -5.21
C ALA A 56 10.18 -4.71 -4.13
N LEU A 57 9.10 -4.17 -3.57
CA LEU A 57 9.16 -3.21 -2.45
C LEU A 57 9.77 -3.85 -1.20
N ILE A 58 9.38 -5.09 -0.86
CA ILE A 58 9.95 -5.85 0.26
C ILE A 58 11.44 -6.13 0.04
N SER A 59 11.79 -6.56 -1.18
CA SER A 59 13.17 -6.88 -1.54
C SER A 59 14.06 -5.64 -1.48
N ARG A 60 13.53 -4.47 -1.85
CA ARG A 60 14.24 -3.19 -1.75
C ARG A 60 14.45 -2.77 -0.29
N ARG A 61 13.46 -2.99 0.58
CA ARG A 61 13.57 -2.75 2.03
C ARG A 61 14.65 -3.62 2.69
N ALA A 62 14.78 -4.88 2.29
CA ALA A 62 15.78 -5.79 2.84
C ALA A 62 17.25 -5.42 2.51
N GLN A 63 17.47 -4.44 1.63
CA GLN A 63 18.79 -4.01 1.15
C GLN A 63 19.28 -2.67 1.75
N THR A 64 18.50 -2.04 2.64
CA THR A 64 18.89 -0.85 3.45
C THR A 64 19.21 -1.26 4.88
#